data_AF-A0A929KVQ6-F1
#
_entry.id   AF-A0A929KVQ6-F1
#
_cell.length_a   1.000
_cell.length_b   1.000
_cell.length_c   1.000
_cell.angle_alpha   90.00
_cell.angle_beta   90.00
_cell.angle_gamma   90.00
#
_symmetry.space_group_name_H-M   'P 1'
#
loop_
_entity.id
_entity.type
_entity.pdbx_description
1 polymer ?
#
loop_
_entity_poly.entity_id
_entity_poly.type
_entity_poly.pdbx_seq_one_letter_code
_entity_poly.pdbx_strand_id
1 'polypeptide(L)'
;MKDAKAYIETGILELYVLGDISHDEKLEVEAMAEQHPTVKAELREIERSIELFAAEHAMEPNEDLRDRILNGLLTNFADDNTFAPSHRSVAEEAKVVTMTPPQNNFYKYAFAACLALLIASTVVLYNLYNRLEETNTRMLALSAQSQQYSNTVSMKEEQLKVFRDTSYRVFNLQGQGKTPDAAMSVAWSPNHKKVIIDLDGLNLPANDAEHQYQLWAIVDGKPVDLGVFDAEADPKEFMKVMKSVDKPQAFAVTLEKRGGVPQPTMANLTVIRAI
;
A
#
# COMPACT_ATOMS: atom_id res chain seq x y z
N MET A 1 11.36 -34.50 -14.02
CA MET A 1 12.16 -33.99 -15.15
C MET A 1 12.41 -32.53 -14.87
N LYS A 2 13.67 -32.16 -14.54
CA LYS A 2 14.02 -30.75 -14.33
C LYS A 2 13.81 -30.01 -15.65
N ASP A 3 13.11 -28.89 -15.62
CA ASP A 3 12.89 -28.06 -16.81
C ASP A 3 14.25 -27.48 -17.26
N ALA A 4 14.69 -27.81 -18.47
CA ALA A 4 15.98 -27.38 -19.01
C ALA A 4 16.14 -25.84 -18.97
N LYS A 5 15.02 -25.11 -19.10
CA LYS A 5 15.02 -23.65 -19.02
C LYS A 5 15.26 -23.14 -17.60
N ALA A 6 14.61 -23.76 -16.61
CA ALA A 6 14.83 -23.44 -15.21
C ALA A 6 16.27 -23.74 -14.76
N TYR A 7 16.91 -24.76 -15.36
CA TYR A 7 18.31 -25.09 -15.09
C TYR A 7 19.28 -24.04 -15.62
N ILE A 8 19.06 -23.53 -16.84
CA ILE A 8 19.84 -22.42 -17.42
C ILE A 8 19.73 -21.16 -16.54
N GLU A 9 18.53 -20.86 -16.05
CA GLU A 9 18.28 -19.67 -15.22
C GLU A 9 18.93 -19.72 -13.81
N THR A 10 19.53 -20.86 -13.41
CA THR A 10 20.19 -20.99 -12.09
C THR A 10 21.55 -20.30 -12.00
N GLY A 11 22.19 -20.01 -13.13
CA GLY A 11 23.55 -19.45 -13.17
C GLY A 11 24.67 -20.49 -13.00
N ILE A 12 24.34 -21.79 -12.97
CA ILE A 12 25.31 -22.86 -12.75
C ILE A 12 26.26 -23.09 -13.94
N LEU A 13 25.82 -22.76 -15.16
CA LEU A 13 26.61 -22.94 -16.37
C LEU A 13 27.78 -21.95 -16.43
N GLU A 14 27.54 -20.71 -15.98
CA GLU A 14 28.54 -19.66 -15.88
C GLU A 14 29.63 -20.02 -14.86
N LEU A 15 29.22 -20.54 -13.69
CA LEU A 15 30.14 -21.03 -12.66
C LEU A 15 30.97 -22.23 -13.16
N TYR A 16 30.34 -23.13 -13.93
CA TYR A 16 31.04 -24.25 -14.54
C TYR A 16 32.15 -23.79 -15.50
N VAL A 17 31.86 -22.84 -16.41
CA VAL A 17 32.87 -22.36 -17.38
C VAL A 17 34.00 -21.59 -16.67
N LEU A 18 33.70 -20.89 -15.57
CA LEU A 18 34.72 -20.23 -14.75
C LEU A 18 35.54 -21.22 -13.89
N GLY A 19 35.11 -22.48 -13.78
CA GLY A 19 35.74 -23.49 -12.93
C GLY A 19 35.48 -23.30 -11.43
N ASP A 20 34.50 -22.48 -11.04
CA ASP A 20 34.13 -22.17 -9.65
C ASP A 20 32.93 -23.02 -9.20
N ILE A 21 33.08 -24.34 -9.34
CA ILE A 21 32.01 -25.31 -9.05
C ILE A 21 32.60 -26.58 -8.43
N SER A 22 31.82 -27.31 -7.62
CA SER A 22 32.29 -28.57 -7.03
C SER A 22 32.34 -29.73 -8.04
N HIS A 23 33.05 -30.81 -7.69
CA HIS A 23 33.18 -31.98 -8.57
C HIS A 23 31.82 -32.63 -8.90
N ASP A 24 30.93 -32.73 -7.91
CA ASP A 24 29.61 -33.36 -8.06
C ASP A 24 28.70 -32.53 -8.98
N GLU A 25 28.71 -31.20 -8.82
CA GLU A 25 27.97 -30.28 -9.67
C GLU A 25 28.51 -30.24 -11.10
N LYS A 26 29.82 -30.37 -11.29
CA LYS A 26 30.44 -30.53 -12.61
C LYS A 26 29.91 -31.76 -13.35
N LEU A 27 29.81 -32.90 -12.68
CA LEU A 27 29.21 -34.12 -13.26
C LEU A 27 27.73 -33.93 -13.59
N GLU A 28 26.99 -33.19 -12.76
CA GLU A 28 25.59 -32.86 -13.04
C GLU A 28 25.44 -31.99 -14.30
N VAL A 29 26.27 -30.95 -14.45
CA VAL A 29 26.27 -30.07 -15.64
C VAL A 29 26.57 -30.88 -16.91
N GLU A 30 27.57 -31.75 -16.88
CA GLU A 30 27.96 -32.60 -18.01
C GLU A 30 26.84 -33.58 -18.39
N ALA A 31 26.21 -34.23 -17.41
CA ALA A 31 25.07 -35.11 -17.64
C ALA A 31 23.86 -34.34 -18.20
N MET A 32 23.59 -33.13 -17.70
CA MET A 32 22.51 -32.27 -18.18
C MET A 32 22.75 -31.79 -19.61
N ALA A 33 23.99 -31.46 -19.97
CA ALA A 33 24.38 -31.07 -21.33
C ALA A 33 24.34 -32.25 -22.33
N GLU A 34 24.54 -33.49 -21.88
CA GLU A 34 24.37 -34.68 -22.72
C GLU A 34 22.89 -35.00 -22.99
N GLN A 35 22.03 -34.82 -21.97
CA GLN A 35 20.60 -35.10 -22.06
C GLN A 35 19.79 -34.00 -22.76
N HIS A 36 20.22 -32.74 -22.68
CA HIS A 36 19.47 -31.59 -23.19
C HIS A 36 20.32 -30.76 -24.17
N PRO A 37 20.03 -30.83 -25.48
CA PRO A 37 20.76 -30.06 -26.50
C PRO A 37 20.71 -28.54 -26.29
N THR A 38 19.66 -28.03 -25.64
CA THR A 38 19.51 -26.62 -25.28
C THR A 38 20.53 -26.18 -24.24
N VAL A 39 20.74 -26.97 -23.18
CA VAL A 39 21.76 -26.69 -22.15
C VAL A 39 23.16 -26.69 -22.77
N LYS A 40 23.43 -27.63 -23.68
CA LYS A 40 24.70 -27.69 -24.42
C LYS A 40 24.91 -26.49 -25.34
N ALA A 41 23.84 -25.94 -25.93
CA ALA A 41 23.93 -24.76 -26.77
C ALA A 41 24.27 -23.51 -25.95
N GLU A 42 23.58 -23.30 -24.82
CA GLU A 42 23.87 -22.19 -23.89
C GLU A 42 25.30 -22.27 -23.35
N LEU A 43 25.75 -23.47 -22.94
CA LEU A 43 27.10 -23.66 -22.44
C LEU A 43 28.17 -23.22 -23.46
N ARG A 44 28.00 -23.54 -24.74
CA ARG A 44 28.93 -23.11 -25.81
C ARG A 44 28.93 -21.61 -26.03
N GLU A 45 27.78 -20.94 -25.92
CA GLU A 45 27.72 -19.48 -26.07
C GLU A 45 28.45 -18.77 -24.92
N ILE A 46 28.36 -19.32 -23.70
CA ILE A 46 29.12 -18.85 -22.54
C ILE A 46 30.63 -19.08 -22.73
N GLU A 47 31.03 -20.29 -23.14
CA GLU A 47 32.43 -20.63 -23.45
C GLU A 47 33.02 -19.69 -24.51
N ARG A 48 32.27 -19.44 -25.59
CA ARG A 48 32.68 -18.53 -26.66
C ARG A 48 32.87 -17.10 -26.17
N SER A 49 32.02 -16.64 -25.26
CA SER A 49 32.12 -15.30 -24.69
C SER A 49 33.41 -15.15 -23.87
N ILE A 50 33.78 -16.18 -23.12
CA ILE A 50 35.03 -16.21 -22.34
C ILE A 50 36.25 -16.37 -23.25
N GLU A 51 36.15 -17.16 -24.32
CA GLU A 51 37.22 -17.29 -25.32
C GLU A 51 37.54 -15.94 -25.98
N LEU A 52 36.52 -15.17 -26.35
CA LEU A 52 36.68 -13.82 -26.91
C LEU A 52 37.38 -12.88 -25.92
N PHE A 53 36.95 -12.90 -24.65
CA PHE A 53 37.59 -12.12 -23.59
C PHE A 53 39.06 -12.53 -23.38
N ALA A 54 39.34 -13.83 -23.34
CA ALA A 54 40.70 -14.35 -23.18
C ALA A 54 41.60 -13.98 -24.36
N ALA A 55 41.07 -13.97 -25.59
CA ALA A 55 41.80 -13.58 -26.78
C ALA A 55 42.13 -12.07 -26.78
N GLU A 56 41.21 -11.21 -26.35
CA GLU A 56 41.48 -9.76 -26.21
C GLU A 56 42.54 -9.45 -25.15
N HIS A 57 42.63 -10.27 -24.11
CA HIS A 57 43.59 -10.14 -23.01
C HIS A 57 44.80 -11.08 -23.13
N ALA A 58 45.07 -11.62 -24.32
CA ALA A 58 46.17 -12.55 -24.55
C ALA A 58 47.54 -11.89 -24.29
N MET A 59 48.36 -12.54 -23.46
CA MET A 59 49.75 -12.16 -23.24
C MET A 59 50.68 -13.13 -23.97
N GLU A 60 51.71 -12.60 -24.63
CA GLU A 60 52.67 -13.41 -25.36
C GLU A 60 53.50 -14.27 -24.38
N PRO A 61 53.47 -15.61 -24.52
CA PRO A 61 54.26 -16.50 -23.68
C PRO A 61 55.75 -16.42 -24.07
N ASN A 62 56.62 -16.90 -23.18
CA ASN A 62 58.05 -17.02 -23.47
C ASN A 62 58.29 -17.92 -24.71
N GLU A 63 59.18 -17.50 -25.61
CA GLU A 63 59.57 -18.23 -26.83
C GLU A 63 59.96 -19.69 -26.57
N ASP A 64 60.65 -19.97 -25.45
CA ASP A 64 61.09 -21.32 -25.06
C ASP A 64 59.92 -22.27 -24.74
N LEU A 65 58.72 -21.74 -24.47
CA LEU A 65 57.57 -22.54 -24.04
C LEU A 65 57.07 -23.46 -25.16
N ARG A 66 57.11 -23.00 -26.41
CA ARG A 66 56.67 -23.78 -27.57
C ARG A 66 57.51 -25.05 -27.73
N ASP A 67 58.82 -24.89 -27.67
CA ASP A 67 59.76 -26.01 -27.82
C ASP A 67 59.67 -26.96 -26.61
N ARG A 68 59.45 -26.44 -25.40
CA ARG A 68 59.21 -27.26 -24.21
C ARG A 68 57.96 -28.13 -24.32
N ILE A 69 56.85 -27.55 -24.80
CA ILE A 69 55.58 -28.28 -24.97
C ILE A 69 55.71 -29.33 -26.08
N LEU A 70 56.26 -28.94 -27.24
CA LEU A 70 56.42 -29.84 -28.39
C LEU A 70 57.36 -31.01 -28.08
N ASN A 71 58.47 -30.76 -27.38
CA ASN A 71 59.37 -31.83 -26.96
C ASN A 71 58.72 -32.71 -25.90
N GLY A 72 57.98 -32.13 -24.94
CA GLY A 72 57.23 -32.89 -23.94
C GLY A 72 56.20 -33.85 -24.54
N LEU A 73 55.50 -33.45 -25.62
CA LEU A 73 54.58 -34.32 -26.35
C LEU A 73 55.29 -35.45 -27.12
N LEU A 74 56.55 -35.25 -27.52
CA LEU A 74 57.35 -36.25 -28.22
C LEU A 74 58.04 -37.24 -27.26
N THR A 75 58.42 -36.82 -26.06
CA THR A 75 59.11 -37.68 -25.08
C THR A 75 58.20 -38.27 -23.99
N ASN A 76 57.07 -37.66 -23.63
CA ASN A 76 56.31 -38.04 -22.43
C ASN A 76 54.94 -38.65 -22.70
N PHE A 77 54.87 -39.70 -23.52
CA PHE A 77 53.74 -40.64 -23.43
C PHE A 77 53.99 -41.82 -22.46
N ALA A 78 55.16 -41.89 -21.79
CA ALA A 78 55.49 -43.05 -20.96
C ALA A 78 56.30 -42.81 -19.67
N ASP A 79 56.75 -41.60 -19.29
CA ASP A 79 57.52 -41.44 -18.04
C ASP A 79 57.38 -40.05 -17.39
N ASP A 80 56.91 -40.01 -16.14
CA ASP A 80 56.59 -38.81 -15.34
C ASP A 80 57.81 -38.29 -14.52
N ASN A 81 59.02 -38.71 -14.89
CA ASN A 81 60.23 -38.51 -14.07
C ASN A 81 61.23 -37.47 -14.63
N THR A 82 60.85 -36.67 -15.63
CA THR A 82 61.76 -35.65 -16.20
C THR A 82 61.88 -34.35 -15.39
N PHE A 83 61.24 -34.25 -14.22
CA PHE A 83 61.47 -33.15 -13.29
C PHE A 83 62.66 -33.50 -12.36
N ALA A 84 63.88 -33.16 -12.77
CA ALA A 84 65.04 -33.29 -11.89
C ALA A 84 64.98 -32.24 -10.76
N PRO A 85 64.91 -32.62 -9.47
CA PRO A 85 65.07 -31.67 -8.39
C PRO A 85 66.53 -31.23 -8.36
N SER A 86 66.80 -29.95 -8.58
CA SER A 86 68.14 -29.40 -8.41
C SER A 86 68.51 -29.40 -6.92
N HIS A 87 69.12 -30.48 -6.44
CA HIS A 87 69.78 -30.48 -5.14
C HIS A 87 71.08 -29.69 -5.25
N ARG A 88 71.02 -28.38 -4.97
CA ARG A 88 72.20 -27.60 -4.58
C ARG A 88 72.53 -27.93 -3.13
N SER A 89 73.62 -28.67 -2.93
CA SER A 89 74.27 -28.83 -1.64
C SER A 89 74.97 -27.53 -1.24
N VAL A 90 74.53 -26.90 -0.15
CA VAL A 90 75.36 -25.96 0.61
C VAL A 90 75.28 -26.40 2.08
N ALA A 91 76.38 -26.99 2.54
CA ALA A 91 76.67 -27.15 3.95
C ALA A 91 77.17 -25.81 4.47
N GLU A 92 76.30 -25.07 5.14
CA GLU A 92 76.66 -23.88 5.91
C GLU A 92 75.88 -23.98 7.22
N GLU A 93 76.61 -24.05 8.34
CA GLU A 93 76.02 -24.20 9.67
C GLU A 93 75.04 -23.05 9.91
N ALA A 94 73.74 -23.39 9.91
CA ALA A 94 72.67 -22.41 10.01
C ALA A 94 72.72 -21.75 11.39
N LYS A 95 73.14 -20.48 11.42
CA LYS A 95 72.99 -19.60 12.57
C LYS A 95 71.50 -19.51 12.90
N VAL A 96 71.07 -20.21 13.94
CA VAL A 96 69.68 -20.18 14.43
C VAL A 96 69.39 -18.78 14.96
N VAL A 97 68.84 -17.94 14.10
CA VAL A 97 68.22 -16.67 14.49
C VAL A 97 66.79 -16.99 14.87
N THR A 98 66.45 -16.78 16.13
CA THR A 98 65.05 -16.81 16.58
C THR A 98 64.28 -15.72 15.84
N MET A 99 63.42 -16.12 14.90
CA MET A 99 62.48 -15.22 14.25
C MET A 99 61.42 -14.82 15.27
N THR A 100 61.51 -13.61 15.81
CA THR A 100 60.39 -13.00 16.53
C THR A 100 59.27 -12.76 15.52
N PRO A 101 58.05 -13.30 15.73
CA PRO A 101 56.96 -13.08 14.80
C PRO A 101 56.68 -11.57 14.71
N PRO A 102 56.57 -10.99 13.50
CA PRO A 102 56.26 -9.58 13.37
C PRO A 102 54.90 -9.33 13.99
N GLN A 103 54.83 -8.48 15.01
CA GLN A 103 53.56 -8.05 15.58
C GLN A 103 52.84 -7.15 14.58
N ASN A 104 52.06 -7.77 13.68
CA ASN A 104 51.27 -7.06 12.70
C ASN A 104 49.99 -6.50 13.36
N ASN A 105 50.00 -5.21 13.68
CA ASN A 105 48.88 -4.52 14.31
C ASN A 105 47.64 -4.37 13.40
N PHE A 106 47.71 -4.80 12.13
CA PHE A 106 46.59 -4.73 11.18
C PHE A 106 45.27 -5.30 11.75
N TYR A 107 45.31 -6.47 12.41
CA TYR A 107 44.11 -7.10 12.97
C TYR A 107 43.45 -6.27 14.08
N LYS A 108 44.21 -5.46 14.82
CA LYS A 108 43.64 -4.56 15.85
C LYS A 108 42.81 -3.45 15.19
N TYR A 109 43.31 -2.88 14.10
CA TYR A 109 42.58 -1.87 13.33
C TYR A 109 41.41 -2.46 12.54
N ALA A 110 41.59 -3.64 11.94
CA ALA A 110 40.52 -4.35 11.25
C ALA A 110 39.36 -4.68 12.21
N PHE A 111 39.66 -5.17 13.41
CA PHE A 111 38.64 -5.42 14.43
C PHE A 111 37.92 -4.14 14.86
N ALA A 112 38.65 -3.04 15.08
CA ALA A 112 38.06 -1.75 15.41
C ALA A 112 37.15 -1.21 14.28
N ALA A 113 37.57 -1.36 13.02
CA ALA A 113 36.78 -0.95 11.86
C ALA A 113 35.48 -1.77 11.73
N CYS A 114 35.55 -3.09 11.92
CA CYS A 114 34.35 -3.95 11.92
C CYS A 114 33.39 -3.56 13.05
N LEU A 115 33.90 -3.29 14.25
CA LEU A 115 33.06 -2.85 15.37
C LEU A 115 32.40 -1.49 15.08
N ALA A 116 33.15 -0.55 14.49
CA ALA A 116 32.61 0.75 14.10
C ALA A 116 31.51 0.62 13.02
N LEU A 117 31.75 -0.22 12.00
CA LEU A 117 30.76 -0.51 10.96
C LEU A 117 29.51 -1.20 11.52
N LEU A 118 29.67 -2.13 12.48
CA LEU A 118 28.54 -2.78 13.14
C LEU A 118 27.68 -1.77 13.90
N ILE A 119 28.31 -0.88 14.67
CA ILE A 119 27.58 0.17 15.42
C ILE A 119 26.86 1.11 14.45
N ALA A 120 27.56 1.59 13.41
CA ALA A 120 26.96 2.46 12.39
C ALA A 120 25.77 1.77 11.69
N SER A 121 25.93 0.51 11.28
CA SER A 121 24.87 -0.29 10.66
C SER A 121 23.67 -0.46 11.59
N THR A 122 23.91 -0.70 12.88
CA THR A 122 22.84 -0.87 13.87
C THR A 122 22.06 0.43 14.06
N VAL A 123 22.75 1.57 14.11
CA VAL A 123 22.11 2.90 14.19
C VAL A 123 21.28 3.20 12.94
N VAL A 124 21.80 2.87 11.75
CA VAL A 124 21.05 3.03 10.48
C VAL A 124 19.82 2.13 10.48
N LEU A 125 19.96 0.86 10.86
CA LEU A 125 18.85 -0.09 10.89
C LEU A 125 17.75 0.33 11.86
N TYR A 126 18.13 0.83 13.04
CA TYR A 126 17.17 1.34 14.02
C TYR A 126 16.40 2.56 13.49
N ASN A 127 17.09 3.50 12.85
CA ASN A 127 16.43 4.65 12.21
C ASN A 127 15.51 4.21 11.06
N LEU A 128 15.92 3.24 10.26
CA LEU A 128 15.14 2.74 9.14
C LEU A 128 13.87 2.03 9.62
N TYR A 129 13.99 1.24 10.68
CA TYR A 129 12.87 0.56 11.33
C TYR A 129 11.84 1.56 11.87
N ASN A 130 12.30 2.57 12.62
CA ASN A 130 11.42 3.60 13.18
C ASN A 130 10.71 4.40 12.07
N ARG A 131 11.42 4.75 10.97
CA ARG A 131 10.82 5.44 9.82
C ARG A 131 9.77 4.58 9.11
N LEU A 132 10.00 3.27 9.03
CA LEU A 132 9.08 2.32 8.40
C LEU A 132 7.80 2.18 9.22
N GLU A 133 7.91 2.11 10.54
CA GLU A 133 6.76 2.09 11.46
C GLU A 133 5.95 3.40 11.40
N GLU A 134 6.63 4.55 11.38
CA GLU A 134 5.97 5.85 11.20
C GLU A 134 5.27 5.95 9.82
N THR A 135 5.87 5.40 8.77
CA THR A 135 5.26 5.41 7.43
C THR A 135 4.03 4.51 7.37
N ASN A 136 4.09 3.32 7.96
CA ASN A 136 2.94 2.41 8.04
C ASN A 136 1.78 3.01 8.83
N THR A 137 2.06 3.65 9.98
CA THR A 137 1.03 4.31 10.79
C THR A 137 0.39 5.49 10.07
N ARG A 138 1.20 6.31 9.37
CA ARG A 138 0.69 7.40 8.51
C ARG A 138 -0.17 6.86 7.36
N MET A 139 0.23 5.77 6.73
CA MET A 139 -0.54 5.14 5.64
C MET A 139 -1.90 4.63 6.14
N LEU A 140 -1.92 3.98 7.30
CA LEU A 140 -3.17 3.55 7.94
C LEU A 140 -4.07 4.75 8.27
N ALA A 141 -3.51 5.80 8.88
CA ALA A 141 -4.26 7.02 9.19
C ALA A 141 -4.82 7.70 7.93
N LEU A 142 -4.02 7.79 6.87
CA LEU A 142 -4.44 8.38 5.59
C LEU A 142 -5.53 7.55 4.91
N SER A 143 -5.43 6.22 4.95
CA SER A 143 -6.46 5.32 4.41
C SER A 143 -7.78 5.45 5.16
N ALA A 144 -7.74 5.53 6.50
CA ALA A 144 -8.92 5.75 7.32
C ALA A 144 -9.56 7.12 7.04
N GLN A 145 -8.73 8.15 6.89
CA GLN A 145 -9.19 9.49 6.54
C GLN A 145 -9.81 9.53 5.13
N SER A 146 -9.20 8.84 4.15
CA SER A 146 -9.76 8.71 2.80
C SER A 146 -11.13 8.03 2.82
N GLN A 147 -11.29 6.97 3.59
CA GLN A 147 -12.59 6.29 3.76
C GLN A 147 -13.63 7.22 4.40
N GLN A 148 -13.24 7.99 5.40
CA GLN A 148 -14.13 8.95 6.05
C GLN A 148 -14.58 10.05 5.06
N TYR A 149 -13.67 10.57 4.24
CA TYR A 149 -14.02 11.54 3.20
C TYR A 149 -14.94 10.93 2.15
N SER A 150 -14.67 9.72 1.69
CA SER A 150 -15.51 9.00 0.73
C SER A 150 -16.94 8.81 1.26
N ASN A 151 -17.08 8.38 2.51
CA ASN A 151 -18.38 8.25 3.17
C ASN A 151 -19.09 9.61 3.27
N THR A 152 -18.37 10.66 3.67
CA THR A 152 -18.93 12.02 3.78
C THR A 152 -19.41 12.55 2.44
N VAL A 153 -18.64 12.35 1.36
CA VAL A 153 -19.02 12.75 0.00
C VAL A 153 -20.23 11.96 -0.47
N SER A 154 -20.26 10.65 -0.23
CA SER A 154 -21.39 9.78 -0.59
C SER A 154 -22.68 10.22 0.11
N MET A 155 -22.61 10.57 1.40
CA MET A 155 -23.76 11.12 2.14
C MET A 155 -24.25 12.45 1.56
N LYS A 156 -23.32 13.37 1.24
CA LYS A 156 -23.66 14.66 0.62
C LYS A 156 -24.24 14.50 -0.78
N GLU A 157 -23.75 13.54 -1.56
CA GLU A 157 -24.25 13.27 -2.89
C GLU A 157 -25.67 12.70 -2.85
N GLU A 158 -25.98 11.83 -1.88
CA GLU A 158 -27.35 11.35 -1.65
C GLU A 158 -28.30 12.48 -1.26
N GLN A 159 -27.86 13.42 -0.42
CA GLN A 159 -28.62 14.63 -0.12
C GLN A 159 -28.83 15.49 -1.37
N LEU A 160 -27.81 15.64 -2.22
CA LEU A 160 -27.93 16.42 -3.45
C LEU A 160 -28.88 15.79 -4.49
N LYS A 161 -29.00 14.45 -4.51
CA LYS A 161 -29.98 13.77 -5.38
C LYS A 161 -31.41 14.19 -5.08
N VAL A 162 -31.75 14.44 -3.81
CA VAL A 162 -33.08 14.95 -3.43
C VAL A 162 -33.36 16.29 -4.10
N PHE A 163 -32.39 17.21 -4.11
CA PHE A 163 -32.53 18.52 -4.76
C PHE A 163 -32.55 18.44 -6.29
N ARG A 164 -31.82 17.48 -6.88
CA ARG A 164 -31.80 17.28 -8.34
C ARG A 164 -33.02 16.53 -8.85
N ASP A 165 -33.69 15.79 -7.99
CA ASP A 165 -34.89 15.04 -8.34
C ASP A 165 -36.10 15.98 -8.45
N THR A 166 -36.52 16.21 -9.69
CA THR A 166 -37.69 17.03 -10.04
C THR A 166 -39.02 16.50 -9.49
N SER A 167 -39.05 15.29 -8.92
CA SER A 167 -40.24 14.75 -8.25
C SER A 167 -40.53 15.45 -6.92
N TYR A 168 -39.51 16.01 -6.27
CA TYR A 168 -39.69 16.79 -5.05
C TYR A 168 -40.22 18.18 -5.37
N ARG A 169 -41.28 18.56 -4.68
CA ARG A 169 -41.82 19.92 -4.66
C ARG A 169 -41.52 20.54 -3.31
N VAL A 170 -40.94 21.74 -3.32
CA VAL A 170 -40.61 22.50 -2.11
C VAL A 170 -41.74 23.47 -1.79
N PHE A 171 -42.20 23.44 -0.55
CA PHE A 171 -43.26 24.29 -0.02
C PHE A 171 -42.69 25.13 1.12
N ASN A 172 -42.70 26.45 0.95
CA ASN A 172 -42.25 27.38 1.99
C ASN A 172 -43.43 27.72 2.89
N LEU A 173 -43.47 27.15 4.10
CA LEU A 173 -44.45 27.44 5.14
C LEU A 173 -44.13 28.79 5.78
N GLN A 174 -45.17 29.57 6.05
CA GLN A 174 -45.05 30.91 6.62
C GLN A 174 -45.74 30.96 7.98
N GLY A 175 -45.20 31.83 8.83
CA GLY A 175 -45.63 32.12 10.17
C GLY A 175 -47.07 32.59 10.25
N GLN A 176 -47.77 32.20 11.31
CA GLN A 176 -49.12 32.68 11.60
C GLN A 176 -49.23 33.23 13.01
N GLY A 177 -50.16 34.18 13.20
CA GLY A 177 -50.56 34.67 14.52
C GLY A 177 -49.39 35.23 15.35
N LYS A 178 -49.00 34.50 16.40
CA LYS A 178 -47.99 34.92 17.38
C LYS A 178 -46.55 34.82 16.88
N THR A 179 -46.32 34.13 15.76
CA THR A 179 -44.99 33.92 15.17
C THR A 179 -45.00 34.33 13.70
N PRO A 180 -45.23 35.62 13.36
CA PRO A 180 -45.38 36.05 11.97
C PRO A 180 -44.07 35.94 11.17
N ASP A 181 -42.93 36.08 11.83
CA ASP A 181 -41.61 35.99 11.19
C ASP A 181 -41.16 34.54 10.96
N ALA A 182 -41.91 33.57 11.48
CA ALA A 182 -41.53 32.17 11.39
C ALA A 182 -41.57 31.65 9.94
N ALA A 183 -40.59 30.86 9.53
CA ALA A 183 -40.55 30.28 8.19
C ALA A 183 -39.85 28.91 8.18
N MET A 184 -40.31 28.02 7.32
CA MET A 184 -39.75 26.69 7.13
C MET A 184 -39.99 26.18 5.71
N SER A 185 -39.05 25.39 5.17
CA SER A 185 -39.24 24.71 3.88
C SER A 185 -39.48 23.22 4.08
N VAL A 186 -40.53 22.70 3.43
CA VAL A 186 -40.86 21.27 3.40
C VAL A 186 -40.79 20.79 1.95
N ALA A 187 -39.96 19.79 1.68
CA ALA A 187 -39.90 19.11 0.39
C ALA A 187 -40.71 17.81 0.44
N TRP A 188 -41.61 17.61 -0.52
CA TRP A 188 -42.40 16.39 -0.64
C TRP A 188 -42.36 15.84 -2.07
N SER A 189 -42.19 14.52 -2.18
CA SER A 189 -42.29 13.80 -3.45
C SER A 189 -43.46 12.82 -3.42
N PRO A 190 -44.47 12.96 -4.32
CA PRO A 190 -45.54 11.97 -4.46
C PRO A 190 -45.02 10.62 -4.95
N ASN A 191 -43.95 10.61 -5.75
CA ASN A 191 -43.38 9.40 -6.34
C ASN A 191 -42.65 8.55 -5.29
N HIS A 192 -41.87 9.21 -4.43
CA HIS A 192 -41.09 8.54 -3.39
C HIS A 192 -41.83 8.42 -2.05
N LYS A 193 -42.98 9.10 -1.91
CA LYS A 193 -43.72 9.25 -0.65
C LYS A 193 -42.82 9.73 0.50
N LYS A 194 -41.83 10.57 0.18
CA LYS A 194 -40.87 11.11 1.15
C LYS A 194 -41.21 12.56 1.46
N VAL A 195 -41.12 12.92 2.73
CA VAL A 195 -41.21 14.29 3.24
C VAL A 195 -39.87 14.61 3.88
N ILE A 196 -39.31 15.76 3.55
CA ILE A 196 -38.02 16.20 4.07
C ILE A 196 -38.14 17.66 4.48
N ILE A 197 -37.58 18.00 5.63
CA ILE A 197 -37.53 19.38 6.12
C ILE A 197 -36.10 19.92 5.98
N ASP A 198 -36.01 21.20 5.63
CA ASP A 198 -34.77 21.96 5.67
C ASP A 198 -34.61 22.55 7.08
N LEU A 199 -33.55 22.14 7.77
CA LEU A 199 -33.21 22.58 9.12
C LEU A 199 -32.26 23.78 9.11
N ASP A 200 -31.52 24.01 8.02
CA ASP A 200 -30.57 25.13 7.89
C ASP A 200 -31.32 26.43 7.54
N GLY A 201 -32.32 26.33 6.67
CA GLY A 201 -33.21 27.44 6.32
C GLY A 201 -34.34 27.71 7.33
N LEU A 202 -34.27 27.13 8.52
CA LEU A 202 -35.32 27.22 9.53
C LEU A 202 -35.29 28.57 10.25
N ASN A 203 -36.40 29.30 10.22
CA ASN A 203 -36.60 30.47 11.06
C ASN A 203 -37.75 30.19 12.03
N LEU A 204 -37.52 29.41 13.07
CA LEU A 204 -38.49 29.16 14.14
C LEU A 204 -37.92 29.63 15.47
N PRO A 205 -38.76 30.11 16.42
CA PRO A 205 -38.31 30.37 17.78
C PRO A 205 -37.66 29.12 18.40
N ALA A 206 -36.59 29.30 19.17
CA ALA A 206 -35.97 28.20 19.90
C ALA A 206 -37.01 27.53 20.83
N ASN A 207 -37.04 26.20 20.83
CA ASN A 207 -37.87 25.43 21.75
C ASN A 207 -37.12 25.14 23.07
N ASP A 208 -37.87 24.99 24.16
CA ASP A 208 -37.30 24.64 25.46
C ASP A 208 -37.17 23.11 25.65
N ALA A 209 -36.71 22.67 26.82
CA ALA A 209 -36.49 21.25 27.10
C ALA A 209 -37.79 20.41 27.24
N GLU A 210 -38.95 21.06 27.40
CA GLU A 210 -40.25 20.42 27.61
C GLU A 210 -41.12 20.43 26.34
N HIS A 211 -40.73 21.21 25.33
CA HIS A 211 -41.46 21.39 24.08
C HIS A 211 -40.63 21.01 22.86
N GLN A 212 -41.30 20.57 21.81
CA GLN A 212 -40.68 20.18 20.54
C GLN A 212 -41.63 20.51 19.38
N TYR A 213 -41.08 20.84 18.21
CA TYR A 213 -41.90 21.08 17.04
C TYR A 213 -42.39 19.75 16.44
N GLN A 214 -43.64 19.74 15.99
CA GLN A 214 -44.23 18.59 15.31
C GLN A 214 -44.77 19.01 13.94
N LEU A 215 -44.38 18.25 12.91
CA LEU A 215 -44.85 18.46 11.55
C LEU A 215 -46.10 17.62 11.30
N TRP A 216 -47.08 18.24 10.64
CA TRP A 216 -48.36 17.64 10.28
C TRP A 216 -48.60 17.78 8.79
N ALA A 217 -49.20 16.76 8.19
CA ALA A 217 -49.89 16.87 6.92
C ALA A 217 -51.40 16.87 7.14
N ILE A 218 -52.14 17.68 6.41
CA ILE A 218 -53.59 17.63 6.37
C ILE A 218 -54.00 16.73 5.20
N VAL A 219 -54.65 15.61 5.48
CA VAL A 219 -55.17 14.66 4.49
C VAL A 219 -56.67 14.51 4.73
N ASP A 220 -57.48 14.81 3.72
CA ASP A 220 -58.94 14.81 3.80
C ASP A 220 -59.47 15.59 5.02
N GLY A 221 -58.87 16.76 5.28
CA GLY A 221 -59.22 17.61 6.42
C GLY A 221 -58.77 17.11 7.80
N LYS A 222 -58.03 15.98 7.89
CA LYS A 222 -57.51 15.43 9.15
C LYS A 222 -55.99 15.60 9.25
N PRO A 223 -55.46 16.01 10.42
CA PRO A 223 -54.02 16.08 10.65
C PRO A 223 -53.43 14.67 10.80
N VAL A 224 -52.33 14.43 10.09
CA VAL A 224 -51.51 13.22 10.10
C VAL A 224 -50.14 13.61 10.62
N ASP A 225 -49.70 12.95 11.70
CA ASP A 225 -48.38 13.16 12.31
C ASP A 225 -47.25 12.74 11.36
N LEU A 226 -46.35 13.67 11.05
CA LEU A 226 -45.15 13.42 10.26
C LEU A 226 -43.87 13.30 11.09
N GLY A 227 -43.97 13.49 12.40
CA GLY A 227 -42.86 13.40 13.35
C GLY A 227 -42.43 14.74 13.92
N VAL A 228 -41.44 14.65 14.82
CA VAL A 228 -40.97 15.77 15.65
C VAL A 228 -39.54 16.19 15.33
N PHE A 229 -39.23 17.47 15.58
CA PHE A 229 -37.90 18.06 15.39
C PHE A 229 -37.69 19.24 16.34
N ASP A 230 -36.43 19.59 16.57
CA ASP A 230 -36.03 20.74 17.36
C ASP A 230 -35.62 21.88 16.42
N ALA A 231 -35.85 23.13 16.83
CA ALA A 231 -35.47 24.29 16.02
C ALA A 231 -33.96 24.53 16.03
N GLU A 232 -33.29 24.17 17.11
CA GLU A 232 -31.84 24.08 17.16
C GLU A 232 -31.42 22.72 16.60
N ALA A 233 -31.09 22.68 15.32
CA ALA A 233 -30.56 21.49 14.67
C ALA A 233 -29.14 21.17 15.17
N ASP A 234 -28.77 19.87 15.14
CA ASP A 234 -27.36 19.50 15.21
C ASP A 234 -26.64 20.21 14.05
N PRO A 235 -25.50 20.90 14.27
CA PRO A 235 -24.73 21.54 13.20
C PRO A 235 -24.33 20.62 12.04
N LYS A 236 -24.48 19.30 12.20
CA LYS A 236 -24.22 18.26 11.20
C LYS A 236 -25.46 17.81 10.43
N GLU A 237 -26.67 18.19 10.85
CA GLU A 237 -27.95 17.77 10.25
C GLU A 237 -28.68 18.96 9.61
N PHE A 238 -28.45 19.17 8.31
CA PHE A 238 -29.08 20.25 7.54
C PHE A 238 -30.48 19.89 7.02
N MET A 239 -30.78 18.59 6.94
CA MET A 239 -32.06 18.09 6.43
C MET A 239 -32.49 16.87 7.22
N LYS A 240 -33.78 16.76 7.49
CA LYS A 240 -34.35 15.63 8.21
C LYS A 240 -35.48 14.99 7.44
N VAL A 241 -35.39 13.66 7.27
CA VAL A 241 -36.45 12.87 6.63
C VAL A 241 -37.55 12.61 7.66
N MET A 242 -38.78 12.96 7.28
CA MET A 242 -39.98 12.84 8.09
C MET A 242 -40.80 11.60 7.68
N LYS A 243 -41.84 11.27 8.44
CA LYS A 243 -42.74 10.16 8.08
C LYS A 243 -43.41 10.44 6.73
N SER A 244 -43.69 9.37 6.00
CA SER A 244 -44.31 9.43 4.68
C SER A 244 -45.78 9.84 4.75
N VAL A 245 -46.24 10.52 3.71
CA VAL A 245 -47.67 10.86 3.53
C VAL A 245 -48.06 10.81 2.06
N ASP A 246 -49.29 10.38 1.81
CA ASP A 246 -49.90 10.30 0.49
C ASP A 246 -50.91 11.45 0.32
N LYS A 247 -50.80 12.21 -0.78
CA LYS A 247 -51.68 13.33 -1.16
C LYS A 247 -52.01 14.32 -0.02
N PRO A 248 -51.01 14.97 0.59
CA PRO A 248 -51.27 16.06 1.53
C PRO A 248 -51.97 17.23 0.82
N GLN A 249 -52.92 17.86 1.51
CA GLN A 249 -53.61 19.09 1.08
C GLN A 249 -52.97 20.35 1.70
N ALA A 250 -52.30 20.18 2.84
CA ALA A 250 -51.54 21.23 3.51
C ALA A 250 -50.46 20.63 4.41
N PHE A 251 -49.44 21.41 4.72
CA PHE A 251 -48.48 21.13 5.79
C PHE A 251 -48.59 22.18 6.89
N ALA A 252 -48.48 21.76 8.14
CA ALA A 252 -48.55 22.61 9.33
C ALA A 252 -47.51 22.20 10.36
N VAL A 253 -47.03 23.15 11.15
CA VAL A 253 -46.13 22.89 12.28
C VAL A 253 -46.71 23.52 13.54
N THR A 254 -46.70 22.77 14.62
CA THR A 254 -47.09 23.24 15.95
C THR A 254 -45.96 23.02 16.95
N LEU A 255 -45.90 23.86 17.98
CA LEU A 255 -45.04 23.65 19.15
C LEU A 255 -45.82 22.83 20.19
N GLU A 256 -45.36 21.60 20.45
CA GLU A 256 -46.06 20.62 21.27
C GLU A 256 -45.19 20.17 22.45
N LYS A 257 -45.76 19.37 23.36
CA LYS A 257 -44.96 18.71 24.41
C LYS A 257 -43.92 17.80 23.78
N ARG A 258 -42.78 17.66 24.45
CA ARG A 258 -41.66 16.84 23.98
C ARG A 258 -42.09 15.41 23.69
N GLY A 259 -41.63 14.88 22.56
CA GLY A 259 -42.08 13.58 22.04
C GLY A 259 -43.36 13.64 21.19
N GLY A 260 -43.99 14.81 21.08
CA GLY A 260 -45.17 15.04 20.25
C GLY A 260 -46.48 14.65 20.94
N VAL A 261 -47.58 14.96 20.25
CA VAL A 261 -48.95 14.69 20.68
C VAL A 261 -49.73 13.95 19.59
N PRO A 262 -50.85 13.29 19.92
CA PRO A 262 -51.66 12.57 18.91
C PRO A 262 -52.48 13.50 18.01
N GLN A 263 -52.75 14.74 18.41
CA GLN A 263 -53.50 15.73 17.64
C GLN A 263 -52.90 17.13 17.84
N PRO A 264 -52.87 17.99 16.80
CA PRO A 264 -52.26 19.30 16.86
C PRO A 264 -53.02 20.24 17.80
N THR A 265 -52.26 20.95 18.64
CA THR A 265 -52.76 22.05 19.47
C THR A 265 -52.86 23.32 18.62
N MET A 266 -54.05 23.63 18.10
CA MET A 266 -54.25 24.77 17.18
C MET A 266 -53.82 26.14 17.75
N ALA A 267 -53.83 26.30 19.07
CA ALA A 267 -53.34 27.51 19.73
C ALA A 267 -51.82 27.71 19.59
N ASN A 268 -51.09 26.64 19.29
CA ASN A 268 -49.63 26.61 19.14
C ASN A 268 -49.21 26.46 17.67
N LEU A 269 -50.12 26.70 16.72
CA LEU A 269 -49.80 26.70 15.30
C LEU A 269 -48.77 27.78 14.99
N THR A 270 -47.62 27.35 14.46
CA THR A 270 -46.48 28.22 14.20
C THR A 270 -46.41 28.60 12.73
N VAL A 271 -46.39 27.60 11.84
CA VAL A 271 -46.34 27.81 10.38
C VAL A 271 -47.32 26.87 9.67
N ILE A 272 -47.88 27.31 8.53
CA ILE A 272 -48.80 26.51 7.72
C ILE A 272 -48.75 26.90 6.24
N ARG A 273 -49.00 25.94 5.35
CA ARG A 273 -49.19 26.18 3.92
C ARG A 273 -50.09 25.13 3.27
N ALA A 274 -51.06 25.58 2.49
CA ALA A 274 -51.83 24.71 1.59
C ALA A 274 -51.03 24.38 0.31
N ILE A 275 -51.27 23.20 -0.26
CA ILE A 275 -50.56 22.60 -1.41
C ILE A 275 -51.38 22.73 -2.69
#